data_AF-A0A958UY76-F1
#
_entry.id   AF-A0A958UY76-F1
#
_cell.length_a   1.000
_cell.length_b   1.000
_cell.length_c   1.000
_cell.angle_alpha   90.00
_cell.angle_beta   90.00
_cell.angle_gamma   90.00
#
_symmetry.space_group_name_H-M   'P 1'
#
loop_
_entity.id
_entity.type
_entity.pdbx_description
1 polymer ?
#
loop_
_entity_poly.entity_id
_entity_poly.type
_entity_poly.pdbx_seq_one_letter_code
_entity_poly.pdbx_strand_id
1 'polypeptide(L)'
;MRTKIFFVLISLCFASVFAQKQEVKVGDKFYKNFAYKKAQEFYEIAIKKGDSSLYTLTRLGDCYYNNSNAEASEEWFGEAIKKYESKIDPEYFYKYSQALRGNGKYEEAITWLERFKDERPGDDRIASGI
;
A
#
# COMPACT_ATOMS: atom_id res chain seq x y z
N MET A 1 -22.20 11.45 -35.67
CA MET A 1 -22.12 11.99 -34.28
C MET A 1 -21.78 10.90 -33.25
N ARG A 2 -22.39 9.70 -33.32
CA ARG A 2 -22.08 8.55 -32.44
C ARG A 2 -20.60 8.11 -32.42
N THR A 3 -19.92 8.11 -33.57
CA THR A 3 -18.48 7.79 -33.66
C THR A 3 -17.57 8.88 -33.06
N LYS A 4 -17.96 10.15 -33.14
CA LYS A 4 -17.22 11.27 -32.51
C LYS A 4 -17.33 11.23 -30.98
N ILE A 5 -18.49 10.84 -30.44
CA ILE A 5 -18.70 10.65 -29.00
C ILE A 5 -17.81 9.52 -28.46
N PHE A 6 -17.65 8.43 -29.22
CA PHE A 6 -16.77 7.32 -28.85
C PHE A 6 -15.29 7.74 -28.79
N PHE A 7 -14.82 8.55 -29.74
CA PHE A 7 -13.47 9.11 -29.73
C PHE A 7 -13.23 10.10 -28.58
N VAL A 8 -14.22 10.91 -28.21
CA VAL A 8 -14.14 11.84 -27.06
C VAL A 8 -14.08 11.08 -25.74
N LEU A 9 -14.90 10.03 -25.57
CA LEU A 9 -14.88 9.18 -24.37
C LEU A 9 -13.54 8.44 -24.20
N ILE A 10 -12.98 7.90 -25.29
CA ILE A 10 -11.66 7.26 -25.28
C ILE A 10 -10.57 8.26 -24.88
N SER A 11 -10.59 9.48 -25.45
CA SER A 11 -9.62 10.53 -25.10
C SER A 11 -9.69 10.94 -23.61
N LEU A 12 -10.89 10.92 -23.01
CA LEU A 12 -11.07 11.25 -21.59
C LEU A 12 -10.51 10.16 -20.66
N CYS A 13 -10.62 8.90 -21.05
CA CYS A 13 -10.07 7.76 -20.29
C CYS A 13 -8.53 7.73 -20.28
N PHE A 14 -7.86 8.25 -21.31
CA PHE A 14 -6.40 8.30 -21.30
C PHE A 14 -5.86 9.37 -20.35
N ALA A 15 -6.52 10.54 -20.26
CA ALA A 15 -6.07 11.63 -19.41
C ALA A 15 -6.03 11.26 -17.91
N SER A 16 -6.97 10.42 -17.45
CA SER A 16 -7.03 9.98 -16.05
C SER A 16 -5.84 9.08 -15.66
N VAL A 17 -5.39 8.20 -16.55
CA VAL A 17 -4.26 7.29 -16.29
C VAL A 17 -2.94 8.07 -16.18
N PHE A 18 -2.73 9.10 -16.99
CA PHE A 18 -1.54 9.94 -16.90
C PHE A 18 -1.51 10.76 -15.60
N ALA A 19 -2.66 11.26 -15.15
CA ALA A 19 -2.76 12.03 -13.91
C ALA A 19 -2.50 11.18 -12.66
N GLN A 20 -2.99 9.94 -12.61
CA GLN A 20 -2.70 9.00 -11.51
C GLN A 20 -1.19 8.74 -11.38
N LYS A 21 -0.51 8.51 -12.51
CA LYS A 21 0.95 8.26 -12.54
C LYS A 21 1.79 9.45 -12.08
N GLN A 22 1.28 10.67 -12.16
CA GLN A 22 2.05 11.86 -11.76
C GLN A 22 2.18 11.95 -10.24
N GLU A 23 1.11 11.70 -9.50
CA GLU A 23 1.11 11.82 -8.04
C GLU A 23 2.01 10.77 -7.39
N VAL A 24 1.91 9.52 -7.85
CA VAL A 24 2.78 8.42 -7.41
C VAL A 24 4.26 8.77 -7.63
N LYS A 25 4.62 9.35 -8.78
CA LYS A 25 6.00 9.77 -9.06
C LYS A 25 6.50 10.88 -8.13
N VAL A 26 5.63 11.80 -7.71
CA VAL A 26 6.01 12.86 -6.75
C VAL A 26 6.14 12.26 -5.35
N GLY A 27 5.21 11.38 -4.95
CA GLY A 27 5.29 10.59 -3.73
C GLY A 27 6.59 9.79 -3.64
N ASP A 28 6.98 9.11 -4.72
CA ASP A 28 8.24 8.35 -4.81
C ASP A 28 9.47 9.22 -4.54
N LYS A 29 9.49 10.47 -5.03
CA LYS A 29 10.61 11.39 -4.79
C LYS A 29 10.74 11.74 -3.31
N PHE A 30 9.63 12.01 -2.63
CA PHE A 30 9.65 12.26 -1.19
C PHE A 30 10.00 11.01 -0.40
N TYR A 31 9.44 9.86 -0.79
CA TYR A 31 9.71 8.57 -0.15
C TYR A 31 11.20 8.21 -0.20
N LYS A 32 11.83 8.35 -1.38
CA LYS A 32 13.28 8.11 -1.55
C LYS A 32 14.17 9.02 -0.69
N ASN A 33 13.66 10.20 -0.34
CA ASN A 33 14.34 11.15 0.54
C ASN A 33 13.90 11.01 2.01
N PHE A 34 13.26 9.89 2.39
CA PHE A 34 12.78 9.60 3.75
C PHE A 34 11.74 10.62 4.26
N ALA A 35 11.17 11.45 3.37
CA ALA A 35 10.16 12.44 3.71
C ALA A 35 8.75 11.82 3.70
N TYR A 36 8.54 10.80 4.54
CA TYR A 36 7.34 9.95 4.51
C TYR A 36 6.04 10.72 4.74
N LYS A 37 6.03 11.71 5.63
CA LYS A 37 4.86 12.58 5.84
C LYS A 37 4.46 13.37 4.58
N LYS A 38 5.43 13.77 3.74
CA LYS A 38 5.10 14.40 2.45
C LYS A 38 4.73 13.37 1.39
N ALA A 39 5.40 12.22 1.39
CA ALA A 39 5.10 11.15 0.45
C ALA A 39 3.67 10.64 0.59
N GLN A 40 3.18 10.46 1.83
CA GLN A 40 1.83 9.98 2.10
C GLN A 40 0.76 10.89 1.47
N GLU A 41 0.93 12.23 1.53
CA GLU A 41 -0.01 13.19 0.95
C GLU A 41 -0.22 12.93 -0.55
N PHE A 42 0.86 12.65 -1.29
CA PHE A 42 0.79 12.37 -2.73
C PHE A 42 0.18 11.00 -3.04
N TYR A 43 0.49 9.97 -2.25
CA TYR A 43 -0.15 8.67 -2.44
C TYR A 43 -1.65 8.70 -2.09
N GLU A 44 -2.06 9.44 -1.06
CA GLU A 44 -3.49 9.68 -0.76
C GLU A 44 -4.21 10.38 -1.92
N ILE A 45 -3.58 11.40 -2.51
CA ILE A 45 -4.13 12.07 -3.70
C ILE A 45 -4.26 11.09 -4.87
N ALA A 46 -3.25 10.22 -5.10
CA ALA A 46 -3.33 9.18 -6.13
C ALA A 46 -4.52 8.24 -5.91
N ILE A 47 -4.71 7.78 -4.67
CA ILE A 47 -5.83 6.91 -4.29
C ILE A 47 -7.18 7.61 -4.45
N LYS A 48 -7.28 8.87 -4.02
CA LYS A 48 -8.49 9.69 -4.21
C LYS A 48 -8.83 9.88 -5.68
N LYS A 49 -7.83 9.86 -6.57
CA LYS A 49 -8.00 9.87 -8.04
C LYS A 49 -8.25 8.48 -8.65
N GLY A 50 -8.46 7.48 -7.83
CA GLY A 50 -8.84 6.12 -8.23
C GLY A 50 -7.67 5.15 -8.40
N ASP A 51 -6.44 5.52 -8.07
CA ASP A 51 -5.34 4.55 -8.03
C ASP A 51 -5.56 3.58 -6.87
N SER A 52 -5.69 2.30 -7.18
CA SER A 52 -5.79 1.25 -6.17
C SER A 52 -4.78 0.15 -6.41
N SER A 53 -3.69 0.47 -7.12
CA SER A 53 -2.63 -0.47 -7.44
C SER A 53 -1.92 -0.96 -6.17
N LEU A 54 -1.44 -2.20 -6.23
CA LEU A 54 -0.65 -2.81 -5.17
C LEU A 54 0.50 -1.90 -4.71
N TYR A 55 1.19 -1.27 -5.66
CA TYR A 55 2.32 -0.38 -5.37
C TYR A 55 1.90 0.84 -4.55
N THR A 56 0.85 1.54 -4.96
CA THR A 56 0.42 2.76 -4.28
C THR A 56 -0.13 2.48 -2.88
N LEU A 57 -0.91 1.40 -2.72
CA LEU A 57 -1.44 0.99 -1.43
C LEU A 57 -0.31 0.62 -0.44
N THR A 58 0.62 -0.23 -0.89
CA THR A 58 1.76 -0.64 -0.05
C THR A 58 2.70 0.53 0.27
N ARG A 59 2.94 1.45 -0.67
CA ARG A 59 3.74 2.65 -0.41
C ARG A 59 3.09 3.61 0.56
N LEU A 60 1.77 3.78 0.50
CA LEU A 60 1.06 4.59 1.48
C LEU A 60 1.13 3.94 2.87
N GLY A 61 0.87 2.63 2.96
CA GLY A 61 1.05 1.86 4.19
C GLY A 61 2.48 1.99 4.75
N ASP A 62 3.50 1.87 3.90
CA ASP A 62 4.91 2.07 4.29
C ASP A 62 5.16 3.49 4.83
N CYS A 63 4.55 4.54 4.27
CA CYS A 63 4.70 5.89 4.79
C CYS A 63 4.14 6.00 6.22
N TYR A 64 2.95 5.46 6.46
CA TYR A 64 2.33 5.46 7.77
C TYR A 64 3.09 4.61 8.78
N TYR A 65 3.56 3.43 8.35
CA TYR A 65 4.43 2.55 9.14
C TYR A 65 5.69 3.28 9.62
N ASN A 66 6.40 3.95 8.70
CA ASN A 66 7.63 4.69 9.04
C ASN A 66 7.37 5.96 9.88
N ASN A 67 6.14 6.48 9.88
CA ASN A 67 5.69 7.57 10.74
C ASN A 67 5.09 7.07 12.06
N SER A 68 5.21 5.77 12.38
CA SER A 68 4.64 5.14 13.57
C SER A 68 3.12 5.30 13.72
N ASN A 69 2.40 5.49 12.61
CA ASN A 69 0.94 5.52 12.60
C ASN A 69 0.43 4.10 12.28
N ALA A 70 0.27 3.30 13.33
CA ALA A 70 -0.17 1.91 13.21
C ALA A 70 -1.60 1.78 12.67
N GLU A 71 -2.52 2.67 13.02
CA GLU A 71 -3.91 2.66 12.56
C GLU A 71 -4.01 2.78 11.04
N ALA A 72 -3.41 3.83 10.47
CA ALA A 72 -3.43 4.02 9.02
C ALA A 72 -2.55 3.00 8.29
N SER A 73 -1.43 2.58 8.90
CA SER A 73 -0.60 1.51 8.32
C SER A 73 -1.37 0.20 8.19
N GLU A 74 -2.15 -0.17 9.20
CA GLU A 74 -3.01 -1.35 9.18
C GLU A 74 -4.03 -1.24 8.04
N GLU A 75 -4.75 -0.11 7.95
CA GLU A 75 -5.77 0.10 6.91
C GLU A 75 -5.22 -0.14 5.50
N TRP A 76 -4.11 0.50 5.15
CA TRP A 76 -3.59 0.45 3.77
C TRP A 76 -2.89 -0.87 3.43
N PHE A 77 -2.22 -1.51 4.40
CA PHE A 77 -1.70 -2.86 4.18
C PHE A 77 -2.83 -3.89 4.08
N GLY A 78 -3.87 -3.79 4.91
CA GLY A 78 -5.05 -4.64 4.86
C GLY A 78 -5.76 -4.54 3.50
N GLU A 79 -5.95 -3.34 2.97
CA GLU A 79 -6.52 -3.14 1.63
C GLU A 79 -5.62 -3.68 0.51
N ALA A 80 -4.30 -3.55 0.63
CA ALA A 80 -3.36 -4.14 -0.33
C ALA A 80 -3.44 -5.67 -0.32
N ILE A 81 -3.41 -6.29 0.85
CA ILE A 81 -3.49 -7.75 1.05
C ILE A 81 -4.83 -8.26 0.50
N LYS A 82 -5.96 -7.68 0.91
CA LYS A 82 -7.30 -8.07 0.46
C LYS A 82 -7.46 -8.09 -1.06
N LYS A 83 -6.80 -7.18 -1.78
CA LYS A 83 -6.87 -7.09 -3.24
C LYS A 83 -5.84 -7.94 -3.97
N TYR A 84 -4.68 -8.17 -3.35
CA TYR A 84 -3.48 -8.64 -4.05
C TYR A 84 -2.71 -9.72 -3.28
N GLU A 85 -3.34 -10.46 -2.37
CA GLU A 85 -2.69 -11.46 -1.51
C GLU A 85 -1.77 -12.42 -2.28
N SER A 86 -2.17 -12.87 -3.48
CA SER A 86 -1.37 -13.79 -4.30
C SER A 86 -0.17 -13.16 -5.03
N LYS A 87 -0.04 -11.83 -4.98
CA LYS A 87 1.00 -11.04 -5.69
C LYS A 87 1.82 -10.15 -4.78
N ILE A 88 1.36 -9.93 -3.55
CA ILE A 88 2.03 -9.05 -2.59
C ILE A 88 3.30 -9.72 -2.07
N ASP A 89 4.36 -8.94 -1.82
CA ASP A 89 5.55 -9.48 -1.18
C ASP A 89 5.21 -9.92 0.25
N PRO A 90 5.60 -11.13 0.68
CA PRO A 90 5.39 -11.60 2.05
C PRO A 90 5.89 -10.63 3.14
N GLU A 91 6.87 -9.76 2.84
CA GLU A 91 7.28 -8.67 3.74
C GLU A 91 6.10 -7.83 4.26
N TYR A 92 5.04 -7.66 3.46
CA TYR A 92 3.86 -6.92 3.89
C TYR A 92 2.95 -7.71 4.83
N PHE A 93 3.02 -9.05 4.89
CA PHE A 93 2.37 -9.82 5.96
C PHE A 93 3.02 -9.54 7.31
N TYR A 94 4.36 -9.48 7.34
CA TYR A 94 5.09 -9.07 8.53
C TYR A 94 4.79 -7.62 8.94
N LYS A 95 4.85 -6.66 8.02
CA LYS A 95 4.53 -5.26 8.38
C LYS A 95 3.09 -5.08 8.82
N TYR A 96 2.16 -5.83 8.22
CA TYR A 96 0.76 -5.83 8.63
C TYR A 96 0.57 -6.42 10.03
N SER A 97 1.24 -7.54 10.36
CA SER A 97 1.22 -8.08 11.72
C SER A 97 1.77 -7.09 12.75
N GLN A 98 2.83 -6.35 12.42
CA GLN A 98 3.38 -5.31 13.29
C GLN A 98 2.42 -4.13 13.48
N ALA A 99 1.71 -3.70 12.43
CA ALA A 99 0.69 -2.65 12.53
C ALA A 99 -0.50 -3.10 13.40
N LEU A 100 -1.02 -4.32 13.17
CA LEU A 100 -2.07 -4.94 13.99
C LEU A 100 -1.67 -5.00 15.47
N ARG A 101 -0.44 -5.44 15.76
CA ARG A 101 0.11 -5.47 17.12
C ARG A 101 0.17 -4.07 17.75
N GLY A 102 0.60 -3.06 16.98
CA GLY A 102 0.61 -1.66 17.41
C GLY A 102 -0.78 -1.14 17.79
N ASN A 103 -1.82 -1.66 17.16
CA ASN A 103 -3.23 -1.36 17.45
C ASN A 103 -3.86 -2.31 18.50
N GLY A 104 -3.08 -3.19 19.13
CA GLY A 104 -3.55 -4.13 20.14
C GLY A 104 -4.32 -5.34 19.62
N LYS A 105 -4.31 -5.59 18.30
CA LYS A 105 -4.98 -6.73 17.65
C LYS A 105 -4.05 -7.95 17.60
N TYR A 106 -3.69 -8.45 18.78
CA TYR A 106 -2.64 -9.46 18.93
C TYR A 106 -2.94 -10.79 18.23
N GLU A 107 -4.16 -11.30 18.31
CA GLU A 107 -4.53 -12.58 17.69
C GLU A 107 -4.44 -12.52 16.15
N GLU A 108 -4.91 -11.43 15.56
CA GLU A 108 -4.79 -11.19 14.12
C GLU A 108 -3.31 -11.01 13.73
N ALA A 109 -2.54 -10.28 14.55
CA ALA A 109 -1.11 -10.10 14.32
C ALA A 109 -0.37 -11.46 14.30
N ILE A 110 -0.66 -12.36 15.24
CA ILE A 110 -0.07 -13.70 15.29
C ILE A 110 -0.44 -14.48 14.01
N THR A 111 -1.70 -14.43 13.59
CA THR A 111 -2.15 -15.10 12.36
C THR A 111 -1.36 -14.66 11.13
N TRP A 112 -1.15 -13.35 10.97
CA TRP A 112 -0.39 -12.82 9.82
C TRP A 112 1.12 -13.05 9.94
N LEU A 113 1.65 -13.13 11.15
CA LEU A 113 3.05 -13.49 11.39
C LEU A 113 3.31 -14.97 11.06
N GLU A 114 2.38 -15.87 11.38
CA GLU A 114 2.43 -17.27 10.97
C GLU A 114 2.39 -17.40 9.45
N ARG A 115 1.52 -16.62 8.79
CA ARG A 115 1.47 -16.57 7.32
C ARG A 115 2.80 -16.11 6.72
N PHE A 116 3.44 -15.10 7.32
CA PHE A 116 4.77 -14.66 6.90
C PHE A 116 5.82 -15.76 7.07
N LYS A 117 5.79 -16.50 8.19
CA LYS A 117 6.70 -17.61 8.47
C LYS A 117 6.58 -18.74 7.44
N ASP A 118 5.36 -19.06 7.00
CA ASP A 118 5.14 -20.09 5.99
C ASP A 118 5.75 -19.71 4.62
N GLU A 119 5.67 -18.42 4.25
CA GLU A 119 6.18 -17.90 2.98
C GLU A 119 7.69 -17.60 3.01
N ARG A 120 8.25 -17.32 4.19
CA ARG A 120 9.68 -17.00 4.41
C ARG A 120 10.26 -17.82 5.57
N PRO A 121 10.33 -19.17 5.43
CA PRO A 121 10.86 -20.01 6.50
C PRO A 121 12.34 -19.67 6.76
N GLY A 122 12.70 -19.48 8.04
CA GLY A 122 14.07 -19.18 8.47
C GLY A 122 14.44 -17.69 8.53
N ASP A 123 13.48 -16.78 8.39
CA ASP A 123 13.72 -15.36 8.68
C ASP A 123 13.85 -15.14 10.20
N ASP A 124 14.97 -14.59 10.66
CA ASP A 124 15.28 -14.40 12.08
C ASP A 124 14.24 -13.52 12.81
N ARG A 125 13.54 -12.65 12.08
CA ARG A 125 12.51 -11.76 12.65
C ARG A 125 11.32 -12.54 13.23
N ILE A 126 11.10 -13.77 12.76
CA ILE A 126 10.06 -14.67 13.26
C ILE A 126 10.27 -14.99 14.74
N ALA A 127 11.53 -15.16 15.18
CA ALA A 127 11.85 -15.49 16.57
C ALA A 127 11.64 -14.31 17.54
N SER A 128 11.67 -13.08 17.03
CA SER A 128 11.48 -11.85 17.82
C SER A 128 10.04 -11.34 17.88
N GLY A 129 9.15 -11.93 17.06
CA GLY A 129 7.75 -11.52 16.93
C GLY A 129 6.77 -12.23 17.88
N ILE A 130 7.24 -13.22 18.63
CA ILE A 130 6.47 -14.00 19.63
C ILE A 130 6.66 -13.40 21.02
#